data_AF-A0A7S2K5E2-F1
#
_entry.id   AF-A0A7S2K5E2-F1
#
_cell.length_a   1.000
_cell.length_b   1.000
_cell.length_c   1.000
_cell.angle_alpha   90.00
_cell.angle_beta   90.00
_cell.angle_gamma   90.00
#
_symmetry.space_group_name_H-M   'P 1'
#
loop_
_entity.id
_entity.type
_entity.pdbx_description
1 polymer ?
#
loop_
_entity_poly.entity_id
_entity_poly.type
_entity_poly.pdbx_seq_one_letter_code
_entity_poly.pdbx_strand_id
1 'polypeptide(L)'
;FCSTWPIPQGHSTVEGGATVYQAYGNKTTCAIQGFISQYSTITPLYNAMLALNYLLLVKFGVNDDEMRRKYEPFMIFVPFIFALSFAVTGLVYDMYGPIGFWCWLKTDEKTSWQPYVFLLIPVWCVIMFVTVAMIMVYQKVRKQEDRMTRYSLPGSQISRSISKEVATQAIWYLAPFYLAWIPITVFSAGKATGSIQAYLSTKGSTEKFIWSLWIVTFVPLQGFLNFLVYLRPRFLKWRKAKSKEKARRIASQTNATGSSSAVETYTTNAEIPPSVEMSN
;
A
#
# COMPACT_ATOMS: atom_id res chain seq x y z
N PHE A 1 -13.38 11.07 -3.29
CA PHE A 1 -13.20 12.43 -2.76
C PHE A 1 -14.25 13.33 -3.38
N CYS A 2 -15.32 13.67 -2.65
CA CYS A 2 -16.40 14.53 -3.14
C CYS A 2 -16.15 16.02 -2.83
N SER A 3 -14.92 16.50 -3.08
CA SER A 3 -14.52 17.90 -2.88
C SER A 3 -15.04 18.54 -1.57
N THR A 4 -15.26 19.85 -1.59
CA THR A 4 -15.84 20.67 -0.52
C THR A 4 -17.37 20.64 -0.49
N TRP A 5 -18.02 19.97 -1.46
CA TRP A 5 -19.46 19.99 -1.64
C TRP A 5 -20.27 19.59 -0.38
N PRO A 6 -19.89 18.55 0.39
CA PRO A 6 -20.65 18.13 1.57
C PRO A 6 -20.52 19.08 2.77
N ILE A 7 -19.64 20.07 2.72
CA ILE A 7 -19.44 21.05 3.80
C ILE A 7 -20.66 21.98 3.90
N PRO A 8 -21.11 22.34 5.12
CA PRO A 8 -22.23 23.26 5.31
C PRO A 8 -22.07 24.59 4.56
N GLN A 9 -23.15 25.07 3.94
CA GLN A 9 -23.19 26.40 3.31
C GLN A 9 -22.82 27.51 4.30
N GLY A 10 -22.07 28.50 3.83
CA GLY A 10 -21.64 29.63 4.64
C GLY A 10 -20.58 29.30 5.69
N HIS A 11 -20.00 28.09 5.66
CA HIS A 11 -18.86 27.78 6.50
C HIS A 11 -17.63 28.56 6.02
N SER A 12 -17.12 29.44 6.90
CA SER A 12 -15.85 30.13 6.70
C SER A 12 -14.73 29.37 7.40
N THR A 13 -13.59 29.27 6.73
CA THR A 13 -12.39 28.76 7.39
C THR A 13 -11.93 29.75 8.47
N VAL A 14 -11.42 29.23 9.59
CA VAL A 14 -11.03 30.02 10.78
C VAL A 14 -9.92 31.03 10.45
N GLU A 15 -9.17 30.82 9.37
CA GLU A 15 -8.09 31.71 8.92
C GLU A 15 -8.53 32.58 7.74
N GLY A 16 -9.07 33.76 8.05
CA GLY A 16 -9.31 34.84 7.08
C GLY A 16 -10.76 35.06 6.67
N GLY A 17 -11.73 34.37 7.27
CA GLY A 17 -13.16 34.58 6.99
C GLY A 17 -13.61 34.16 5.59
N ALA A 18 -12.70 33.64 4.77
CA ALA A 18 -12.98 33.19 3.42
C ALA A 18 -13.91 31.97 3.45
N THR A 19 -15.03 32.10 2.73
CA THR A 19 -16.00 31.03 2.52
C THR A 19 -15.36 29.90 1.71
N VAL A 20 -15.55 28.66 2.14
CA VAL A 20 -15.07 27.50 1.40
C VAL A 20 -15.75 27.45 0.02
N TYR A 21 -14.96 27.46 -1.06
CA TYR A 21 -15.48 27.41 -2.43
C TYR A 21 -16.33 26.15 -2.64
N GLN A 22 -17.52 26.31 -3.25
CA GLN A 22 -18.48 25.22 -3.53
C GLN A 22 -18.98 24.42 -2.31
N ALA A 23 -18.95 24.98 -1.10
CA ALA A 23 -19.65 24.39 0.04
C ALA A 23 -21.17 24.59 -0.11
N TYR A 24 -21.89 23.56 -0.57
CA TYR A 24 -23.36 23.59 -0.75
C TYR A 24 -24.11 22.64 0.18
N GLY A 25 -23.40 21.92 1.06
CA GLY A 25 -23.97 20.89 1.93
C GLY A 25 -24.60 21.42 3.21
N ASN A 26 -24.82 20.49 4.14
CA ASN A 26 -25.33 20.72 5.48
C ASN A 26 -24.58 19.83 6.50
N LYS A 27 -24.97 19.87 7.78
CA LYS A 27 -24.33 19.07 8.84
C LYS A 27 -24.40 17.56 8.53
N THR A 28 -25.50 17.07 7.98
CA THR A 28 -25.69 15.66 7.64
C THR A 28 -24.79 15.22 6.50
N THR A 29 -24.69 15.99 5.41
CA THR A 29 -23.81 15.64 4.30
C THR A 29 -22.34 15.63 4.73
N CYS A 30 -21.97 16.54 5.63
CA CYS A 30 -20.64 16.60 6.23
C CYS A 30 -20.35 15.37 7.11
N ALA A 31 -21.33 14.96 7.93
CA ALA A 31 -21.22 13.74 8.74
C ALA A 31 -21.10 12.48 7.86
N ILE A 32 -21.85 12.39 6.76
CA ILE A 32 -21.75 11.28 5.80
C ILE A 32 -20.35 11.24 5.17
N GLN A 33 -19.82 12.38 4.71
CA GLN A 33 -18.46 12.45 4.16
C GLN A 33 -17.42 12.05 5.22
N GLY A 34 -17.57 12.53 6.46
CA GLY A 34 -16.69 12.17 7.57
C GLY A 34 -16.73 10.67 7.88
N PHE A 35 -17.91 10.08 7.94
CA PHE A 35 -18.11 8.64 8.14
C PHE A 35 -17.43 7.81 7.06
N ILE A 36 -17.65 8.12 5.77
CA ILE A 36 -17.04 7.39 4.66
C ILE A 36 -15.52 7.55 4.70
N SER A 37 -15.04 8.75 5.00
CA SER A 37 -13.61 9.03 5.12
C SER A 37 -13.00 8.26 6.28
N GLN A 38 -13.67 8.17 7.43
CA GLN A 38 -13.21 7.37 8.56
C GLN A 38 -13.27 5.87 8.27
N TYR A 39 -14.32 5.38 7.61
CA TYR A 39 -14.44 3.98 7.24
C TYR A 39 -13.35 3.54 6.23
N SER A 40 -12.82 4.47 5.43
CA SER A 40 -11.73 4.19 4.48
C SER A 40 -10.42 3.72 5.16
N THR A 41 -10.32 3.85 6.49
CA THR A 41 -9.26 3.22 7.33
C THR A 41 -9.26 1.69 7.27
N ILE A 42 -10.31 1.08 6.70
CA ILE A 42 -10.31 -0.34 6.32
C ILE A 42 -9.17 -0.69 5.35
N THR A 43 -8.70 0.27 4.54
CA THR A 43 -7.65 0.06 3.54
C THR A 43 -6.30 -0.34 4.14
N PRO A 44 -5.69 0.44 5.07
CA PRO A 44 -4.46 0.00 5.73
C PRO A 44 -4.64 -1.32 6.50
N LEU A 45 -5.81 -1.57 7.10
CA LEU A 45 -6.07 -2.84 7.78
C LEU A 45 -6.04 -4.04 6.83
N TYR A 46 -6.60 -3.92 5.62
CA TYR A 46 -6.47 -4.97 4.61
C TYR A 46 -5.03 -5.15 4.11
N ASN A 47 -4.25 -4.08 4.06
CA ASN A 47 -2.83 -4.20 3.79
C ASN A 47 -2.09 -4.98 4.91
N ALA A 48 -2.47 -4.79 6.18
CA ALA A 48 -1.99 -5.64 7.26
C ALA A 48 -2.38 -7.12 7.06
N MET A 49 -3.65 -7.39 6.71
CA MET A 49 -4.12 -8.75 6.47
C MET A 49 -3.39 -9.43 5.31
N LEU A 50 -3.00 -8.67 4.28
CA LEU A 50 -2.19 -9.23 3.22
C LEU A 50 -0.76 -9.55 3.67
N ALA A 51 -0.14 -8.68 4.46
CA ALA A 51 1.18 -8.96 5.04
C ALA A 51 1.12 -10.22 5.93
N LEU A 52 0.02 -10.39 6.69
CA LEU A 52 -0.26 -11.60 7.46
C LEU A 52 -0.39 -12.83 6.55
N ASN A 53 -1.10 -12.72 5.42
CA ASN A 53 -1.21 -13.82 4.45
C ASN A 53 0.17 -14.26 3.94
N TYR A 54 1.04 -13.33 3.55
CA TYR A 54 2.41 -13.66 3.16
C TYR A 54 3.21 -14.32 4.29
N LEU A 55 3.04 -13.84 5.52
CA LEU A 55 3.71 -14.41 6.69
C LEU A 55 3.25 -15.86 6.95
N LEU A 56 1.95 -16.12 6.91
CA LEU A 56 1.35 -17.44 7.10
C LEU A 56 1.80 -18.41 6.00
N LEU A 57 1.76 -17.99 4.75
CA LEU A 57 2.16 -18.82 3.62
C LEU A 57 3.66 -19.13 3.62
N VAL A 58 4.52 -18.12 3.78
CA VAL A 58 5.97 -18.27 3.58
C VAL A 58 6.69 -18.72 4.86
N LYS A 59 6.37 -18.12 6.01
CA LYS A 59 7.07 -18.42 7.26
C LYS A 59 6.52 -19.68 7.92
N PHE A 60 5.20 -19.73 8.05
CA PHE A 60 4.50 -20.80 8.76
C PHE A 60 4.12 -21.97 7.87
N GLY A 61 4.14 -21.80 6.54
CA GLY A 61 3.87 -22.90 5.60
C GLY A 61 2.44 -23.39 5.69
N VAL A 62 1.48 -22.50 5.99
CA VAL A 62 0.05 -22.84 6.04
C VAL A 62 -0.42 -23.26 4.64
N ASN A 63 -1.12 -24.38 4.54
CA ASN A 63 -1.68 -24.89 3.29
C ASN A 63 -2.85 -24.03 2.80
N ASP A 64 -3.07 -24.00 1.48
CA ASP A 64 -4.15 -23.19 0.85
C ASP A 64 -5.55 -23.55 1.39
N ASP A 65 -5.82 -24.82 1.67
CA ASP A 65 -7.11 -25.27 2.22
C ASP A 65 -7.34 -24.77 3.66
N GLU A 66 -6.29 -24.78 4.48
CA GLU A 66 -6.36 -24.27 5.84
C GLU A 66 -6.49 -22.74 5.83
N MET A 67 -5.76 -22.07 4.95
CA MET A 67 -5.84 -20.62 4.72
C MET A 67 -7.29 -20.20 4.42
N ARG A 68 -7.91 -20.85 3.44
CA ARG A 68 -9.25 -20.52 2.96
C ARG A 68 -10.34 -20.76 4.00
N ARG A 69 -10.25 -21.86 4.76
CA ARG A 69 -11.32 -22.21 5.72
C ARG A 69 -11.21 -21.48 7.05
N LYS A 70 -10.00 -21.24 7.55
CA LYS A 70 -9.78 -20.75 8.92
C LYS A 70 -9.36 -19.28 8.96
N TYR A 71 -8.45 -18.87 8.09
CA TYR A 71 -7.82 -17.54 8.17
C TYR A 71 -8.50 -16.50 7.27
N GLU A 72 -8.95 -16.88 6.07
CA GLU A 72 -9.59 -15.96 5.12
C GLU A 72 -10.85 -15.28 5.70
N PRO A 73 -11.79 -15.98 6.36
CA PRO A 73 -12.93 -15.31 6.99
C PRO A 73 -12.48 -14.27 8.03
N PHE A 74 -11.51 -14.62 8.87
CA PHE A 74 -10.97 -13.70 9.88
C PHE A 74 -10.33 -12.46 9.24
N MET A 75 -9.52 -12.65 8.20
CA MET A 75 -8.85 -11.58 7.46
C MET A 75 -9.83 -10.65 6.73
N ILE A 76 -11.06 -11.09 6.46
CA ILE A 76 -12.13 -10.27 5.86
C ILE A 76 -12.94 -9.54 6.94
N PHE A 77 -13.41 -10.28 7.95
CA PHE A 77 -14.33 -9.73 8.94
C PHE A 77 -13.65 -8.76 9.92
N VAL A 78 -12.40 -9.00 10.33
CA VAL A 78 -11.72 -8.15 11.32
C VAL A 78 -11.53 -6.71 10.82
N PRO A 79 -10.96 -6.46 9.63
CA PRO A 79 -10.86 -5.10 9.10
C PRO A 79 -12.23 -4.40 8.98
N PHE A 80 -13.24 -5.14 8.51
CA PHE A 80 -14.59 -4.63 8.33
C PHE A 80 -15.20 -4.17 9.66
N ILE A 81 -15.22 -5.05 10.66
CA ILE A 81 -15.79 -4.76 11.98
C ILE A 81 -15.03 -3.62 12.62
N PHE A 82 -13.69 -3.67 12.63
CA PHE A 82 -12.87 -2.64 13.26
C PHE A 82 -13.10 -1.24 12.64
N ALA A 83 -13.02 -1.13 11.31
CA ALA A 83 -13.20 0.14 10.62
C ALA A 83 -14.64 0.68 10.80
N LEU A 84 -15.63 -0.23 10.75
CA LEU A 84 -17.02 0.14 10.97
C LEU A 84 -17.27 0.62 12.40
N SER A 85 -16.73 -0.08 13.41
CA SER A 85 -16.85 0.32 14.82
C SER A 85 -16.31 1.73 15.05
N PHE A 86 -15.14 2.07 14.49
CA PHE A 86 -14.55 3.39 14.63
C PHE A 86 -15.36 4.45 13.89
N ALA A 87 -15.84 4.14 12.68
CA ALA A 87 -16.67 5.06 11.90
C ALA A 87 -18.03 5.33 12.57
N VAL A 88 -18.68 4.30 13.12
CA VAL A 88 -19.95 4.42 13.85
C VAL A 88 -19.76 5.17 15.16
N THR A 89 -18.67 4.91 15.90
CA THR A 89 -18.35 5.67 17.12
C THR A 89 -18.26 7.17 16.81
N GLY A 90 -17.57 7.55 15.73
CA GLY A 90 -17.52 8.94 15.28
C GLY A 90 -18.89 9.55 14.98
N LEU A 91 -19.84 8.74 14.50
CA LEU A 91 -21.21 9.19 14.21
C LEU A 91 -22.05 9.34 15.48
N VAL A 92 -22.00 8.36 16.39
CA VAL A 92 -22.78 8.34 17.64
C VAL A 92 -22.40 9.50 18.56
N TYR A 93 -21.11 9.84 18.62
CA TYR A 93 -20.61 10.93 19.46
C TYR A 93 -20.54 12.29 18.75
N ASP A 94 -21.18 12.46 17.58
CA ASP A 94 -21.14 13.68 16.77
C ASP A 94 -19.71 14.24 16.58
N MET A 95 -18.77 13.36 16.24
CA MET A 95 -17.36 13.71 16.09
C MET A 95 -17.03 14.23 14.69
N TYR A 96 -17.96 14.23 13.74
CA TYR A 96 -17.68 14.62 12.36
C TYR A 96 -18.01 16.09 12.06
N GLY A 97 -17.06 16.82 11.49
CA GLY A 97 -17.20 18.22 11.12
C GLY A 97 -16.21 18.66 10.06
N PRO A 98 -16.31 19.92 9.61
CA PRO A 98 -15.44 20.47 8.58
C PRO A 98 -14.02 20.68 9.12
N ILE A 99 -13.02 20.19 8.39
CA ILE A 99 -11.61 20.43 8.68
C ILE A 99 -10.90 20.94 7.41
N GLY A 100 -10.85 22.26 7.27
CA GLY A 100 -10.33 22.90 6.06
C GLY A 100 -11.27 22.69 4.87
N PHE A 101 -10.94 21.78 3.97
CA PHE A 101 -11.62 21.59 2.68
C PHE A 101 -12.30 20.22 2.50
N TRP A 102 -12.43 19.43 3.56
CA TRP A 102 -13.28 18.24 3.61
C TRP A 102 -13.88 18.06 5.00
N CYS A 103 -14.83 17.14 5.16
CA CYS A 103 -15.37 16.77 6.48
C CYS A 103 -14.74 15.49 7.03
N TRP A 104 -14.30 15.54 8.29
CA TRP A 104 -13.71 14.41 9.01
C TRP A 104 -13.84 14.63 10.54
N LEU A 105 -12.97 14.02 11.36
CA LEU A 105 -13.01 14.18 12.82
C LEU A 105 -12.77 15.64 13.24
N LYS A 106 -13.66 16.21 14.05
CA LYS A 106 -13.57 17.56 14.61
C LYS A 106 -12.29 17.70 15.43
N THR A 107 -11.61 18.84 15.28
CA THR A 107 -10.40 19.14 16.04
C THR A 107 -10.52 20.50 16.71
N ASP A 108 -11.09 20.50 17.91
CA ASP A 108 -11.13 21.65 18.81
C ASP A 108 -10.12 21.44 19.95
N GLU A 109 -9.93 22.44 20.81
CA GLU A 109 -9.02 22.38 21.96
C GLU A 109 -9.25 21.11 22.81
N LYS A 110 -10.52 20.76 23.05
CA LYS A 110 -10.93 19.58 23.84
C LYS A 110 -10.92 18.25 23.07
N THR A 111 -10.95 18.30 21.74
CA THR A 111 -11.12 17.11 20.86
C THR A 111 -9.91 16.87 19.96
N SER A 112 -8.82 17.61 20.15
CA SER A 112 -7.57 17.48 19.41
C SER A 112 -6.97 16.06 19.42
N TRP A 113 -7.28 15.25 20.43
CA TRP A 113 -6.84 13.86 20.55
C TRP A 113 -7.55 12.88 19.57
N GLN A 114 -8.72 13.24 19.04
CA GLN A 114 -9.56 12.32 18.26
C GLN A 114 -8.84 11.77 17.01
N PRO A 115 -8.19 12.59 16.15
CA PRO A 115 -7.45 12.06 14.99
C PRO A 115 -6.29 11.12 15.37
N TYR A 116 -5.67 11.34 16.54
CA TYR A 116 -4.56 10.52 16.99
C TYR A 116 -5.03 9.12 17.38
N VAL A 117 -6.11 9.04 18.17
CA VAL A 117 -6.66 7.77 18.66
C VAL A 117 -7.36 7.00 17.55
N PHE A 118 -8.18 7.68 16.73
CA PHE A 118 -9.03 7.02 15.74
C PHE A 118 -8.36 6.80 14.37
N LEU A 119 -7.20 7.40 14.10
CA LEU A 119 -6.49 7.21 12.83
C LEU A 119 -5.00 6.95 13.03
N LEU A 120 -4.28 7.88 13.65
CA LEU A 120 -2.82 7.85 13.63
C LEU A 120 -2.25 6.61 14.32
N ILE A 121 -2.70 6.32 15.54
CA ILE A 121 -2.25 5.14 16.31
C ILE A 121 -2.58 3.84 15.56
N PRO A 122 -3.84 3.57 15.14
CA PRO A 122 -4.16 2.38 14.35
C PRO A 122 -3.31 2.21 13.09
N VAL A 123 -3.10 3.29 12.33
CA VAL A 123 -2.30 3.26 11.11
C VAL A 123 -0.83 2.96 11.39
N TRP A 124 -0.24 3.56 12.43
CA TRP A 124 1.14 3.24 12.80
C TRP A 124 1.29 1.81 13.33
N CYS A 125 0.33 1.29 14.10
CA CYS A 125 0.30 -0.11 14.49
C CYS A 125 0.31 -1.03 13.27
N VAL A 126 -0.48 -0.70 12.24
CA VAL A 126 -0.49 -1.41 10.96
C VAL A 126 0.86 -1.32 10.25
N ILE A 127 1.44 -0.12 10.10
CA ILE A 127 2.73 0.08 9.42
C ILE A 127 3.82 -0.74 10.13
N MET A 128 3.88 -0.69 11.46
CA MET A 128 4.85 -1.45 12.25
C MET A 128 4.65 -2.96 12.09
N PHE A 129 3.40 -3.43 12.15
CA PHE A 129 3.07 -4.83 11.93
C PHE A 129 3.51 -5.32 10.54
N VAL A 130 3.17 -4.58 9.49
CA VAL A 130 3.54 -4.89 8.10
C VAL A 130 5.06 -4.94 7.95
N THR A 131 5.77 -3.96 8.50
CA THR A 131 7.25 -3.92 8.45
C THR A 131 7.87 -5.13 9.12
N VAL A 132 7.42 -5.48 10.33
CA VAL A 132 7.90 -6.67 11.03
C VAL A 132 7.59 -7.95 10.25
N ALA A 133 6.38 -8.09 9.72
CA ALA A 133 5.98 -9.24 8.90
C ALA A 133 6.86 -9.38 7.65
N MET A 134 7.11 -8.29 6.93
CA MET A 134 7.96 -8.30 5.73
C MET A 134 9.42 -8.63 6.05
N ILE A 135 9.96 -8.13 7.18
CA ILE A 135 11.29 -8.49 7.66
C ILE A 135 11.36 -10.00 7.95
N MET A 136 10.35 -10.56 8.63
CA MET A 136 10.29 -11.99 8.95
C MET A 136 10.19 -12.86 7.69
N VAL A 137 9.39 -12.44 6.71
CA VAL A 137 9.26 -13.11 5.41
C VAL A 137 10.61 -13.09 4.68
N TYR A 138 11.26 -11.92 4.60
CA TYR A 138 12.57 -11.79 3.97
C TYR A 138 13.63 -12.68 4.64
N GLN A 139 13.70 -12.66 5.98
CA GLN A 139 14.64 -13.49 6.75
C GLN A 139 14.41 -14.98 6.50
N LYS A 140 13.15 -15.42 6.46
CA LYS A 140 12.80 -16.81 6.16
C LYS A 140 13.24 -17.22 4.76
N VAL A 141 12.92 -16.41 3.75
CA VAL A 141 13.26 -16.68 2.34
C VAL A 141 14.77 -16.74 2.15
N ARG A 142 15.50 -15.78 2.73
CA ARG A 142 16.98 -15.77 2.69
C ARG A 142 17.57 -17.02 3.33
N LYS A 143 17.07 -17.43 4.49
CA LYS A 143 17.50 -18.68 5.16
C LYS A 143 17.18 -19.92 4.33
N GLN A 144 16.07 -19.93 3.60
CA GLN A 144 15.73 -21.02 2.68
C GLN A 144 16.71 -21.07 1.49
N GLU A 145 17.04 -19.94 0.87
CA GLU A 145 18.04 -19.86 -0.20
C GLU A 145 19.43 -20.30 0.28
N ASP A 146 19.85 -19.87 1.47
CA ASP A 146 21.15 -20.26 2.05
C ASP A 146 21.22 -21.78 2.29
N ARG A 147 20.11 -22.41 2.67
CA ARG A 147 20.02 -23.87 2.81
C ARG A 147 20.08 -24.58 1.47
N MET A 148 19.38 -24.07 0.44
CA MET A 148 19.45 -24.63 -0.91
C MET A 148 20.86 -24.51 -1.51
N THR A 149 21.56 -23.42 -1.22
CA THR A 149 22.94 -23.20 -1.66
C THR A 149 23.91 -24.25 -1.13
N ARG A 150 23.65 -24.82 0.07
CA ARG A 150 24.50 -25.88 0.64
C ARG A 150 24.41 -27.22 -0.09
N TYR A 151 23.31 -27.46 -0.78
CA TYR A 151 23.10 -28.68 -1.57
C TYR A 151 23.37 -28.45 -3.07
N SER A 152 23.88 -27.27 -3.42
CA SER A 152 24.16 -26.90 -4.79
C SER A 152 25.41 -27.65 -5.29
N LEU A 153 25.32 -28.26 -6.47
CA LEU A 153 26.46 -28.90 -7.10
C LEU A 153 27.57 -27.87 -7.38
N PRO A 154 28.86 -28.24 -7.22
CA PRO A 154 29.98 -27.38 -7.60
C PRO A 154 29.82 -26.91 -9.06
N GLY A 155 29.79 -25.60 -9.29
CA GLY A 155 29.58 -25.00 -10.61
C GLY A 155 28.14 -24.55 -10.91
N SER A 156 27.15 -24.90 -10.08
CA SER A 156 25.78 -24.37 -10.21
C SER A 156 25.65 -23.00 -9.52
N GLN A 157 25.38 -21.94 -10.29
CA GLN A 157 25.01 -20.64 -9.73
C GLN A 157 23.54 -20.67 -9.26
N ILE A 158 23.28 -20.98 -7.98
CA ILE A 158 21.97 -20.68 -7.40
C ILE A 158 21.83 -19.16 -7.30
N SER A 159 21.03 -18.61 -8.20
CA SER A 159 20.63 -17.21 -8.18
C SER A 159 19.79 -16.94 -6.95
N ARG A 160 20.20 -15.96 -6.12
CA ARG A 160 19.41 -15.39 -5.00
C ARG A 160 18.22 -14.54 -5.51
N SER A 161 17.57 -15.00 -6.57
CA SER A 161 16.53 -14.25 -7.27
C SER A 161 15.26 -14.14 -6.43
N ILE A 162 14.93 -15.17 -5.64
CA ILE A 162 13.68 -15.21 -4.86
C ILE A 162 13.76 -14.22 -3.69
N SER A 163 14.85 -14.20 -2.93
CA SER A 163 15.04 -13.21 -1.85
C SER A 163 15.11 -11.78 -2.37
N LYS A 164 15.73 -11.56 -3.53
CA LYS A 164 15.74 -10.24 -4.21
C LYS A 164 14.34 -9.83 -4.67
N GLU A 165 13.55 -10.75 -5.22
CA GLU A 165 12.16 -10.50 -5.61
C GLU A 165 11.30 -10.14 -4.40
N VAL A 166 11.42 -10.89 -3.30
CA VAL A 166 10.71 -10.63 -2.04
C VAL A 166 11.13 -9.31 -1.40
N ALA A 167 12.42 -8.99 -1.36
CA ALA A 167 12.91 -7.70 -0.86
C ALA A 167 12.40 -6.54 -1.72
N THR A 168 12.41 -6.71 -3.04
CA THR A 168 11.88 -5.71 -3.96
C THR A 168 10.38 -5.52 -3.72
N GLN A 169 9.61 -6.59 -3.59
CA GLN A 169 8.18 -6.51 -3.26
C GLN A 169 7.94 -5.78 -1.94
N ALA A 170 8.70 -6.10 -0.89
CA ALA A 170 8.60 -5.44 0.42
C ALA A 170 8.90 -3.94 0.34
N ILE A 171 9.90 -3.51 -0.43
CA ILE A 171 10.21 -2.08 -0.63
C ILE A 171 9.06 -1.37 -1.33
N TRP A 172 8.55 -1.92 -2.43
CA TRP A 172 7.42 -1.31 -3.13
C TRP A 172 6.13 -1.32 -2.30
N TYR A 173 6.03 -2.24 -1.33
CA TYR A 173 4.93 -2.29 -0.37
C TYR A 173 5.04 -1.20 0.70
N LEU A 174 6.21 -1.06 1.32
CA LEU A 174 6.44 -0.20 2.47
C LEU A 174 6.70 1.26 2.10
N ALA A 175 7.36 1.53 0.97
CA ALA A 175 7.75 2.88 0.58
C ALA A 175 6.52 3.82 0.44
N PRO A 176 5.41 3.43 -0.20
CA PRO A 176 4.21 4.28 -0.27
C PRO A 176 3.62 4.60 1.10
N PHE A 177 3.65 3.64 2.05
CA PHE A 177 3.18 3.87 3.41
C PHE A 177 4.04 4.90 4.13
N TYR A 178 5.36 4.70 4.16
CA TYR A 178 6.25 5.63 4.85
C TYR A 178 6.23 7.00 4.19
N LEU A 179 6.21 7.05 2.86
CA LEU A 179 6.11 8.30 2.12
C LEU A 179 4.81 9.03 2.46
N ALA A 180 3.66 8.34 2.47
CA ALA A 180 2.35 8.95 2.74
C ALA A 180 2.11 9.32 4.22
N TRP A 181 2.71 8.62 5.19
CA TRP A 181 2.35 8.79 6.60
C TRP A 181 3.40 9.51 7.44
N ILE A 182 4.70 9.47 7.10
CA ILE A 182 5.73 10.19 7.87
C ILE A 182 5.46 11.70 7.85
N PRO A 183 5.28 12.37 6.70
CA PRO A 183 5.04 13.83 6.69
C PRO A 183 3.74 14.22 7.40
N ILE A 184 2.68 13.42 7.30
CA ILE A 184 1.43 13.64 8.05
C ILE A 184 1.66 13.57 9.55
N THR A 185 2.45 12.61 10.00
CA THR A 185 2.76 12.39 11.42
C THR A 185 3.60 13.53 11.96
N VAL A 186 4.66 13.92 11.25
CA VAL A 186 5.51 15.06 11.62
C VAL A 186 4.68 16.34 11.68
N PHE A 187 3.82 16.55 10.67
CA PHE A 187 2.95 17.71 10.62
C PHE A 187 1.92 17.74 11.75
N SER A 188 1.30 16.60 12.06
CA SER A 188 0.33 16.50 13.15
C SER A 188 1.01 16.69 14.51
N ALA A 189 2.12 16.00 14.76
CA ALA A 189 2.88 16.14 16.00
C ALA A 189 3.41 17.56 16.22
N GLY A 190 3.87 18.23 15.16
CA GLY A 190 4.28 19.62 15.26
C GLY A 190 3.12 20.59 15.51
N LYS A 191 1.89 20.30 15.06
CA LYS A 191 0.71 21.07 15.49
C LYS A 191 0.40 20.85 16.97
N ALA A 192 0.46 19.59 17.44
CA ALA A 192 0.23 19.27 18.85
C ALA A 192 1.23 19.94 19.79
N THR A 193 2.49 20.08 19.38
CA THR A 193 3.55 20.76 20.15
C THR A 193 3.59 22.28 19.95
N GLY A 194 2.69 22.84 19.14
CA GLY A 194 2.65 24.27 18.83
C GLY A 194 3.75 24.78 17.88
N SER A 195 4.79 23.97 17.62
CA SER A 195 5.93 24.34 16.76
C SER A 195 5.53 24.63 15.31
N ILE A 196 4.62 23.82 14.75
CA ILE A 196 4.11 24.02 13.39
C ILE A 196 3.02 25.09 13.35
N GLN A 197 2.22 25.22 14.42
CA GLN A 197 1.22 26.30 14.49
C GLN A 197 1.92 27.68 14.47
N ALA A 198 3.02 27.82 15.22
CA ALA A 198 3.85 29.03 15.22
C ALA A 198 4.59 29.26 13.88
N TYR A 199 5.03 28.19 13.21
CA TYR A 199 5.64 28.26 11.89
C TYR A 199 4.64 28.65 10.79
N LEU A 200 3.42 28.10 10.83
CA LEU A 200 2.36 28.41 9.87
C LEU A 200 1.67 29.75 10.14
N SER A 201 1.76 30.30 11.36
CA SER A 201 1.28 31.66 11.67
C SER A 201 2.26 32.75 11.20
N THR A 202 3.53 32.39 11.00
CA THR A 202 4.58 33.31 10.50
C THR A 202 4.79 33.22 8.98
N LYS A 203 4.33 32.14 8.34
CA LYS A 203 4.38 31.92 6.89
C LYS A 203 3.01 32.17 6.23
N GLY A 204 3.03 32.71 5.01
CA GLY A 204 1.83 33.01 4.21
C GLY A 204 1.07 31.77 3.71
N SER A 205 -0.05 32.01 3.01
CA SER A 205 -0.98 31.01 2.48
C SER A 205 -0.32 29.91 1.62
N THR A 206 0.83 30.18 1.01
CA THR A 206 1.57 29.24 0.14
C THR A 206 2.02 27.97 0.85
N GLU A 207 2.54 28.05 2.08
CA GLU A 207 3.02 26.85 2.81
C GLU A 207 1.86 25.93 3.18
N LYS A 208 0.73 26.52 3.62
CA LYS A 208 -0.50 25.78 3.95
C LYS A 208 -1.06 25.06 2.72
N PHE A 209 -0.96 25.69 1.55
CA PHE A 209 -1.34 25.10 0.27
C PHE A 209 -0.43 23.92 -0.11
N ILE A 210 0.90 24.07 0.02
CA ILE A 210 1.86 22.99 -0.28
C ILE A 210 1.57 21.74 0.57
N TRP A 211 1.36 21.93 1.88
CA TRP A 211 0.99 20.82 2.78
C TRP A 211 -0.34 20.16 2.40
N SER A 212 -1.33 20.95 2.03
CA SER A 212 -2.64 20.46 1.59
C SER A 212 -2.54 19.67 0.29
N LEU A 213 -1.81 20.18 -0.71
CA LEU A 213 -1.54 19.49 -1.97
C LEU A 213 -0.85 18.14 -1.74
N TRP A 214 0.11 18.11 -0.83
CA TRP A 214 0.84 16.89 -0.51
C TRP A 214 -0.10 15.79 0.00
N ILE A 215 -0.96 16.10 0.98
CA ILE A 215 -1.90 15.12 1.56
C ILE A 215 -2.87 14.60 0.50
N VAL A 216 -3.46 15.51 -0.29
CA VAL A 216 -4.45 15.17 -1.32
C VAL A 216 -3.85 14.35 -2.46
N THR A 217 -2.55 14.48 -2.69
CA THR A 217 -1.85 13.74 -3.76
C THR A 217 -1.36 12.38 -3.26
N PHE A 218 -0.59 12.35 -2.17
CA PHE A 218 0.14 11.16 -1.75
C PHE A 218 -0.72 10.13 -1.01
N VAL A 219 -1.75 10.56 -0.26
CA VAL A 219 -2.63 9.62 0.46
C VAL A 219 -3.45 8.76 -0.52
N PRO A 220 -4.11 9.32 -1.56
CA PRO A 220 -4.76 8.48 -2.57
C PRO A 220 -3.75 7.69 -3.43
N LEU A 221 -2.60 8.29 -3.74
CA LEU A 221 -1.56 7.63 -4.53
C LEU A 221 -1.01 6.39 -3.82
N GLN A 222 -1.01 6.35 -2.49
CA GLN A 222 -0.67 5.16 -1.70
C GLN A 222 -1.50 3.94 -2.14
N GLY A 223 -2.82 4.10 -2.34
CA GLY A 223 -3.69 3.02 -2.81
C GLY A 223 -3.35 2.57 -4.23
N PHE A 224 -3.09 3.52 -5.12
CA PHE A 224 -2.69 3.25 -6.50
C PHE A 224 -1.35 2.52 -6.60
N LEU A 225 -0.34 2.94 -5.84
CA LEU A 225 0.97 2.29 -5.81
C LEU A 225 0.86 0.86 -5.29
N ASN A 226 0.07 0.63 -4.24
CA ASN A 226 -0.21 -0.73 -3.74
C ASN A 226 -0.87 -1.61 -4.81
N PHE A 227 -1.81 -1.08 -5.59
CA PHE A 227 -2.42 -1.81 -6.70
C PHE A 227 -1.38 -2.25 -7.76
N LEU A 228 -0.45 -1.37 -8.13
CA LEU A 228 0.61 -1.71 -9.10
C LEU A 228 1.53 -2.82 -8.59
N VAL A 229 1.82 -2.85 -7.28
CA VAL A 229 2.61 -3.93 -6.67
C VAL A 229 1.93 -5.28 -6.84
N TYR A 230 0.61 -5.34 -6.69
CA TYR A 230 -0.15 -6.59 -6.87
C TYR A 230 -0.26 -7.02 -8.33
N LEU A 231 -0.31 -6.06 -9.26
CA LEU A 231 -0.37 -6.38 -10.68
C LEU A 231 0.96 -6.96 -11.19
N ARG A 232 2.09 -6.53 -10.61
CA ARG A 232 3.45 -6.93 -11.02
C ARG A 232 3.68 -8.43 -11.17
N PRO A 233 3.43 -9.31 -10.17
CA PRO A 233 3.69 -10.75 -10.32
C PRO A 233 2.84 -11.40 -11.42
N ARG A 234 1.57 -10.98 -11.56
CA ARG A 234 0.69 -11.47 -12.63
C ARG A 234 1.17 -11.02 -14.02
N PHE A 235 1.55 -9.74 -14.13
CA PHE A 235 2.11 -9.18 -15.35
C PHE A 235 3.41 -9.87 -15.76
N LEU A 236 4.31 -10.15 -14.81
CA LEU A 236 5.55 -10.87 -15.08
C LEU A 236 5.30 -12.32 -15.52
N LYS A 237 4.34 -13.03 -14.91
CA LYS A 237 3.93 -14.37 -15.35
C LYS A 237 3.36 -14.34 -16.78
N TRP A 238 2.46 -13.41 -17.06
CA TRP A 238 1.88 -13.22 -18.40
C TRP A 238 2.95 -12.90 -19.45
N ARG A 239 3.89 -11.99 -19.14
CA ARG A 239 5.01 -11.64 -20.03
C ARG A 239 5.92 -12.82 -20.33
N LYS A 240 6.25 -13.64 -19.31
CA LYS A 240 7.05 -14.87 -19.48
C LYS A 240 6.32 -15.89 -20.37
N ALA A 241 5.02 -16.10 -20.15
CA ALA A 241 4.21 -17.00 -20.98
C ALA A 241 4.18 -16.55 -22.44
N LYS A 242 3.95 -15.25 -22.69
CA LYS A 242 3.92 -14.67 -24.04
C LYS A 242 5.28 -14.73 -24.75
N SER A 243 6.38 -14.53 -24.02
CA SER A 243 7.74 -14.69 -24.56
C SER A 243 8.02 -16.14 -24.97
N LYS A 244 7.61 -17.12 -24.14
CA LYS A 244 7.73 -18.55 -24.46
C LYS A 244 6.87 -18.94 -25.67
N GLU A 245 5.67 -18.39 -25.79
CA GLU A 245 4.81 -18.57 -26.96
C GLU A 245 5.45 -18.02 -28.23
N LYS A 246 6.00 -16.79 -28.18
CA LYS A 246 6.72 -16.18 -29.31
C LYS A 246 7.91 -17.04 -29.74
N ALA A 247 8.72 -17.53 -28.78
CA ALA A 247 9.85 -18.40 -29.06
C ALA A 247 9.42 -19.73 -29.73
N ARG A 248 8.33 -20.35 -29.26
CA ARG A 248 7.75 -21.54 -29.87
C ARG A 248 7.27 -21.29 -31.30
N ARG A 249 6.61 -20.16 -31.56
CA ARG A 249 6.17 -19.78 -32.92
C ARG A 249 7.34 -19.62 -33.87
N ILE A 250 8.41 -18.94 -33.44
CA ILE A 250 9.63 -18.77 -34.24
C ILE A 250 10.26 -20.14 -34.54
N ALA A 251 10.46 -20.99 -33.53
CA ALA A 251 11.01 -22.33 -33.71
C ALA A 251 10.17 -23.20 -34.66
N SER A 252 8.84 -23.12 -34.58
CA SER A 252 7.94 -23.84 -35.48
C SER A 252 8.01 -23.34 -36.92
N GLN A 253 8.22 -22.03 -37.13
CA GLN A 253 8.42 -21.46 -38.46
C GLN A 253 9.77 -21.85 -39.05
N THR A 254 10.85 -21.83 -38.26
CA THR A 254 12.19 -22.29 -38.68
C THR A 254 12.21 -23.76 -39.07
N ASN A 255 11.48 -24.61 -38.34
CA ASN A 255 11.37 -26.03 -38.67
C ASN A 255 10.48 -26.29 -39.91
N ALA A 256 9.49 -25.43 -40.18
CA ALA A 256 8.60 -25.56 -41.33
C ALA A 256 9.21 -25.02 -42.64
N THR A 257 10.18 -24.11 -42.58
CA THR A 257 10.80 -23.51 -43.78
C THR A 257 12.01 -24.26 -44.32
N GLY A 258 12.46 -25.36 -43.69
CA GLY A 258 13.43 -26.29 -44.29
C GLY A 258 14.66 -25.62 -44.92
N SER A 259 15.18 -24.54 -44.32
CA SER A 259 16.38 -23.88 -44.82
C SER A 259 17.57 -24.24 -43.94
N SER A 260 18.32 -25.22 -44.42
CA SER A 260 19.75 -25.32 -44.16
C SER A 260 20.39 -23.98 -44.52
N SER A 261 21.21 -23.42 -43.62
CA SER A 261 22.00 -22.17 -43.78
C SER A 261 21.34 -20.87 -43.28
N ALA A 262 21.16 -20.73 -41.97
CA ALA A 262 21.32 -19.45 -41.24
C ALA A 262 21.21 -19.69 -39.72
N VAL A 263 22.17 -20.41 -39.15
CA VAL A 263 22.28 -20.64 -37.68
C VAL A 263 23.35 -19.76 -37.03
N GLU A 264 24.07 -18.92 -37.79
CA GLU A 264 24.93 -17.90 -37.19
C GLU A 264 24.20 -16.55 -37.12
N THR A 265 24.39 -15.83 -36.00
CA THR A 265 24.05 -14.41 -35.76
C THR A 265 22.86 -14.07 -34.85
N TYR A 266 22.43 -14.95 -33.93
CA TYR A 266 21.63 -14.49 -32.76
C TYR A 266 22.06 -15.09 -31.40
N THR A 267 23.28 -15.61 -31.31
CA THR A 267 23.92 -16.10 -30.07
C THR A 267 24.95 -15.13 -29.49
N THR A 268 24.72 -13.82 -29.59
CA THR A 268 25.45 -12.85 -28.76
C THR A 268 24.45 -12.08 -27.91
N ASN A 269 24.60 -12.19 -26.60
CA ASN A 269 23.88 -11.47 -25.51
C ASN A 269 22.81 -12.23 -24.72
N ALA A 270 22.92 -13.55 -24.55
CA ALA A 270 22.24 -14.23 -23.45
C ALA A 270 23.00 -15.48 -22.98
N GLU A 271 24.25 -15.32 -22.51
CA GLU A 271 24.89 -16.34 -21.68
C GLU A 271 24.24 -16.39 -20.31
N ILE A 272 23.46 -17.45 -20.07
CA ILE A 272 23.35 -18.11 -18.77
C ILE A 272 23.38 -19.63 -19.06
N PRO A 273 24.32 -20.41 -18.48
CA PRO A 273 24.52 -21.81 -18.83
C PRO A 273 23.37 -22.72 -18.33
N PRO A 274 23.21 -23.93 -18.91
CA PRO A 274 22.08 -24.80 -18.67
C PRO A 274 22.21 -25.57 -17.35
N SER A 275 21.11 -25.67 -16.60
CA SER A 275 20.97 -26.68 -15.54
C SER A 275 20.23 -27.89 -16.10
N VAL A 276 21.04 -28.92 -16.30
CA VAL A 276 20.82 -30.37 -16.29
C VAL A 276 19.43 -30.85 -15.85
N GLU A 277 18.80 -31.63 -16.73
CA GLU A 277 17.69 -32.57 -16.47
C GLU A 277 18.08 -33.66 -15.46
N MET A 278 17.14 -34.06 -14.60
CA MET A 278 16.97 -35.44 -14.09
C MET A 278 15.49 -35.52 -13.67
N SER A 279 14.60 -36.28 -14.31
CA SER A 279 14.48 -37.75 -14.37
C SER A 279 14.53 -38.42 -12.98
N ASN A 280 13.37 -39.01 -12.64
CA ASN A 280 12.99 -39.84 -11.48
C ASN A 280 12.82 -39.15 -10.13
#